data_AF-A0A9P0WZS6-F1
#
_entry.id   AF-A0A9P0WZS6-F1
#
_cell.length_a   1.000
_cell.length_b   1.000
_cell.length_c   1.000
_cell.angle_alpha   90.00
_cell.angle_beta   90.00
_cell.angle_gamma   90.00
#
_symmetry.space_group_name_H-M   'P 1'
#
loop_
_entity.id
_entity.type
_entity.pdbx_description
1 polymer ?
#
loop_
_entity_poly.entity_id
_entity_poly.type
_entity_poly.pdbx_seq_one_letter_code
_entity_poly.pdbx_strand_id
1 'polypeptide(L)'
;MAEAGFYSVATGVEDADAAKCFLCGKELDGWESSDDPWEEHKSHAARCAFVQLGKKEDDLLLPEYLSIVKQYMINDIKRMADLAKEDISDKEEEVRRRCSGRK
;
A
#
# COMPACT_ATOMS: atom_id res chain seq x y z
N MET A 1 -4.74 4.90 -14.46
CA MET A 1 -4.32 4.67 -13.06
C MET A 1 -5.18 3.63 -12.36
N ALA A 2 -6.50 3.81 -12.29
CA ALA A 2 -7.43 2.89 -11.62
C ALA A 2 -7.32 1.43 -12.10
N GLU A 3 -7.22 1.21 -13.41
CA GLU A 3 -7.08 -0.15 -13.96
C GLU A 3 -5.80 -0.86 -13.50
N ALA A 4 -4.71 -0.11 -13.26
CA ALA A 4 -3.47 -0.62 -12.68
C ALA A 4 -3.50 -0.73 -11.14
N GLY A 5 -4.68 -0.52 -10.55
CA GLY A 5 -4.95 -0.73 -9.12
C GLY A 5 -4.69 0.48 -8.23
N PHE A 6 -4.49 1.67 -8.80
CA PHE A 6 -4.26 2.89 -8.04
C PHE A 6 -5.55 3.64 -7.69
N TYR A 7 -5.65 4.12 -6.45
CA TYR A 7 -6.65 5.09 -6.01
C TYR A 7 -5.97 6.34 -5.44
N SER A 8 -6.62 7.49 -5.55
CA SER A 8 -6.10 8.76 -5.02
C SER A 8 -6.00 8.72 -3.49
N VAL A 9 -4.87 9.19 -2.97
CA VAL A 9 -4.66 9.42 -1.53
C VAL A 9 -4.30 10.87 -1.21
N ALA A 10 -4.37 11.76 -2.21
CA ALA A 10 -4.16 13.18 -2.07
C ALA A 10 -4.96 13.79 -0.90
N THR A 11 -4.28 14.60 -0.09
CA THR A 11 -4.84 15.31 1.07
C THR A 11 -4.90 16.83 0.87
N GLY A 12 -4.22 17.35 -0.16
CA GLY A 12 -4.15 18.76 -0.48
C GLY A 12 -3.54 19.02 -1.86
N VAL A 13 -3.00 20.23 -2.02
CA VAL A 13 -2.46 20.71 -3.30
C VAL A 13 -1.03 20.22 -3.55
N GLU A 14 -0.29 19.92 -2.47
CA GLU A 14 1.12 19.51 -2.56
C GLU A 14 1.30 18.04 -2.94
N ASP A 15 0.27 17.21 -2.71
CA ASP A 15 0.20 15.78 -3.02
C ASP A 15 -0.97 15.45 -3.97
N ALA A 16 -1.36 16.43 -4.81
CA ALA A 16 -2.59 16.40 -5.58
C ALA A 16 -2.73 15.20 -6.55
N ASP A 17 -1.61 14.59 -6.93
CA ASP A 17 -1.55 13.41 -7.81
C ASP A 17 -1.11 12.13 -7.08
N ALA A 18 -0.93 12.18 -5.75
CA ALA A 18 -0.54 11.02 -4.97
C ALA A 18 -1.58 9.91 -5.06
N ALA A 19 -1.11 8.71 -5.45
CA ALA A 19 -1.96 7.55 -5.64
C ALA A 19 -1.34 6.29 -5.06
N LYS A 20 -2.19 5.39 -4.57
CA LYS A 20 -1.79 4.20 -3.83
C LYS A 20 -2.40 2.95 -4.41
N CYS A 21 -1.63 1.87 -4.50
CA CYS A 21 -2.15 0.59 -4.92
C CYS A 21 -3.03 -0.02 -3.82
N PHE A 22 -4.23 -0.51 -4.18
CA PHE A 22 -5.16 -1.16 -3.25
C PHE A 22 -4.59 -2.45 -2.61
N LEU A 23 -3.72 -3.16 -3.34
CA LEU A 23 -3.21 -4.47 -2.91
C LEU A 23 -1.87 -4.39 -2.19
N CYS A 24 -0.84 -3.85 -2.86
CA CYS A 24 0.51 -3.82 -2.30
C CYS A 24 0.77 -2.58 -1.43
N GLY A 25 -0.10 -1.57 -1.50
CA GLY A 25 0.05 -0.32 -0.75
C GLY A 25 1.19 0.58 -1.25
N LYS A 26 1.82 0.28 -2.39
CA LYS A 26 2.82 1.18 -3.00
C LYS A 26 2.14 2.51 -3.34
N GLU A 27 2.74 3.59 -2.87
CA GLU A 27 2.32 4.96 -3.12
C GLU A 27 3.29 5.60 -4.12
N LEU A 28 2.75 6.33 -5.09
CA LEU A 28 3.47 7.05 -6.15
C LEU A 28 2.83 8.42 -6.35
N ASP A 29 3.65 9.41 -6.57
CA ASP A 29 3.34 10.81 -6.84
C ASP A 29 4.18 11.31 -8.04
N GLY A 30 3.93 12.53 -8.51
CA GLY A 30 4.67 13.13 -9.63
C GLY A 30 4.32 12.53 -11.00
N TRP A 31 3.05 12.21 -11.22
CA TRP A 31 2.57 11.56 -12.44
C TRP A 31 2.60 12.51 -13.65
N GLU A 32 3.20 12.06 -14.73
CA GLU A 32 3.17 12.74 -16.02
C GLU A 32 2.08 12.15 -16.93
N SER A 33 1.57 12.96 -17.86
CA SER A 33 0.54 12.50 -18.81
C SER A 33 1.00 11.37 -19.74
N SER A 34 2.31 11.14 -19.85
CA SER A 34 2.92 10.09 -20.65
C SER A 34 3.14 8.78 -19.91
N ASP A 35 2.94 8.76 -18.58
CA ASP A 35 3.25 7.59 -17.78
C ASP A 35 2.24 6.48 -18.02
N ASP A 36 2.72 5.25 -18.17
CA ASP A 36 1.88 4.07 -18.17
C ASP A 36 1.75 3.53 -16.73
N PRO A 37 0.54 3.54 -16.13
CA PRO A 37 0.37 3.14 -14.74
C PRO A 37 0.73 1.68 -14.46
N TRP A 38 0.65 0.78 -15.45
CA TRP A 38 1.05 -0.61 -15.27
C TRP A 38 2.56 -0.75 -15.21
N GLU A 39 3.28 -0.07 -16.10
CA GLU A 39 4.74 -0.06 -16.10
C GLU A 39 5.30 0.62 -14.85
N GLU A 40 4.72 1.74 -14.41
CA GLU A 40 5.12 2.39 -13.15
C GLU A 40 4.86 1.50 -11.92
N HIS A 41 3.71 0.83 -11.88
CA HIS A 41 3.43 -0.13 -10.81
C HIS A 41 4.45 -1.27 -10.82
N LYS A 42 4.81 -1.77 -12.00
CA LYS A 42 5.74 -2.90 -12.15
C LYS A 42 7.17 -2.49 -11.82
N SER A 43 7.62 -1.30 -12.22
CA SER A 43 8.96 -0.78 -11.93
C SER A 43 9.17 -0.59 -10.42
N HIS A 44 8.16 -0.05 -9.74
CA HIS A 44 8.26 0.30 -8.32
C HIS A 44 7.80 -0.79 -7.34
N ALA A 45 7.01 -1.77 -7.80
CA ALA A 45 6.50 -2.86 -6.98
C ALA A 45 6.26 -4.16 -7.78
N ALA A 46 7.29 -4.64 -8.50
CA ALA A 46 7.27 -5.87 -9.32
C ALA A 46 6.76 -7.15 -8.62
N ARG A 47 6.69 -7.17 -7.28
CA ARG A 47 6.18 -8.30 -6.47
C ARG A 47 4.71 -8.18 -6.08
N CYS A 48 4.01 -7.12 -6.51
CA CYS A 48 2.58 -7.00 -6.30
C CYS A 48 1.85 -8.11 -7.07
N ALA A 49 1.03 -8.92 -6.39
CA ALA A 49 0.33 -10.03 -7.05
C ALA A 49 -0.63 -9.54 -8.15
N PHE A 50 -1.20 -8.34 -8.02
CA PHE A 50 -2.05 -7.73 -9.04
C PHE A 50 -1.24 -7.33 -10.28
N VAL A 51 -0.11 -6.62 -10.10
CA VAL A 51 0.71 -6.18 -11.25
C VAL A 51 1.34 -7.35 -12.01
N GLN A 52 1.62 -8.46 -11.33
CA GLN A 52 2.11 -9.68 -11.97
C GLN A 52 1.10 -10.33 -12.90
N LEU A 53 -0.21 -10.11 -12.67
CA LEU A 53 -1.25 -10.60 -13.58
C LEU A 53 -1.35 -9.72 -14.83
N GLY A 54 -1.06 -8.42 -14.72
CA GLY A 54 -1.04 -7.48 -15.86
C GLY A 54 -2.38 -7.37 -16.59
N LYS A 55 -3.48 -7.58 -15.87
CA LYS A 55 -4.86 -7.61 -16.39
C LYS A 55 -5.74 -6.71 -15.53
N LYS A 56 -6.64 -5.97 -16.16
CA LYS A 56 -7.72 -5.28 -15.46
C LYS A 56 -8.71 -6.29 -14.85
N GLU A 57 -9.50 -5.84 -13.89
CA GLU A 57 -10.42 -6.68 -13.12
C GLU A 57 -11.38 -7.49 -14.01
N ASP A 58 -11.96 -6.88 -15.02
CA ASP A 58 -12.92 -7.52 -15.94
C ASP A 58 -12.33 -8.72 -16.70
N ASP A 59 -11.01 -8.76 -16.88
CA ASP A 59 -10.32 -9.80 -17.64
C ASP A 59 -9.75 -10.91 -16.73
N LEU A 60 -9.99 -10.83 -15.42
CA LEU A 60 -9.51 -11.82 -14.46
C LEU A 60 -10.39 -13.07 -14.48
N LEU A 61 -9.73 -14.23 -14.52
CA LEU A 61 -10.38 -15.49 -14.21
C LEU A 61 -10.63 -15.56 -12.70
N LEU A 62 -11.68 -16.29 -12.29
CA LEU A 62 -11.99 -16.53 -10.88
C LEU A 62 -10.77 -16.96 -10.02
N PRO A 63 -9.91 -17.92 -10.43
CA PRO A 63 -8.72 -18.26 -9.65
C PRO A 63 -7.73 -17.09 -9.50
N GLU A 64 -7.60 -16.23 -10.50
CA GLU A 64 -6.73 -15.04 -10.45
C GLU A 64 -7.31 -14.02 -9.47
N TYR A 65 -8.62 -13.75 -9.56
CA TYR A 65 -9.34 -12.91 -8.61
C TYR A 65 -9.21 -13.41 -7.17
N LEU A 66 -9.43 -14.71 -6.94
CA LEU A 66 -9.28 -15.30 -5.60
C LEU A 66 -7.84 -15.22 -5.08
N SER A 67 -6.84 -15.27 -5.97
CA SER A 67 -5.44 -15.08 -5.56
C SER A 67 -5.17 -13.66 -5.04
N ILE A 68 -5.79 -12.65 -5.66
CA ILE A 68 -5.73 -11.25 -5.21
C ILE A 68 -6.42 -11.10 -3.86
N VAL A 69 -7.63 -11.65 -3.70
CA VAL A 69 -8.38 -11.61 -2.43
C VAL A 69 -7.58 -12.25 -1.30
N LYS A 70 -6.97 -13.42 -1.55
CA LYS A 70 -6.08 -14.08 -0.58
C LYS A 70 -4.89 -13.18 -0.21
N GLN A 71 -4.23 -12.58 -1.20
CA GLN A 71 -3.08 -11.70 -0.96
C GLN A 71 -3.48 -10.45 -0.17
N TYR A 72 -4.67 -9.90 -0.44
CA TYR A 72 -5.23 -8.77 0.30
C TYR A 72 -5.39 -9.12 1.78
N MET A 73 -6.00 -10.26 2.10
CA MET A 73 -6.15 -10.73 3.49
C MET A 73 -4.80 -10.90 4.19
N ILE A 74 -3.79 -11.45 3.50
CA ILE A 74 -2.44 -11.60 4.05
C ILE A 74 -1.83 -10.22 4.35
N ASN A 75 -1.97 -9.26 3.45
CA ASN A 75 -1.42 -7.92 3.61
C ASN A 75 -2.10 -7.16 4.75
N ASP A 76 -3.42 -7.32 4.89
CA ASP A 76 -4.20 -6.71 5.96
C ASP A 76 -3.77 -7.24 7.34
N ILE A 77 -3.66 -8.56 7.50
CA ILE A 77 -3.16 -9.17 8.74
C ILE A 77 -1.76 -8.67 9.10
N LYS A 78 -0.86 -8.56 8.11
CA LYS A 78 0.49 -8.02 8.34
C LYS A 78 0.44 -6.56 8.80
N ARG A 79 -0.36 -5.72 8.15
CA ARG A 79 -0.52 -4.31 8.53
C ARG A 79 -1.04 -4.16 9.95
N MET A 80 -2.06 -4.93 10.32
CA MET A 80 -2.57 -4.93 11.70
C MET A 80 -1.48 -5.35 12.70
N ALA A 81 -0.68 -6.35 12.37
CA ALA A 81 0.42 -6.78 13.21
C ALA A 81 1.53 -5.71 13.35
N ASP A 82 1.82 -4.95 12.29
CA ASP A 82 2.82 -3.89 12.32
C ASP A 82 2.34 -2.68 13.12
N LEU A 83 1.09 -2.25 12.94
CA LEU A 83 0.47 -1.21 13.77
C LEU A 83 0.48 -1.58 15.25
N ALA A 84 0.15 -2.83 15.58
CA ALA A 84 0.19 -3.30 16.96
C ALA A 84 1.62 -3.25 17.56
N LYS A 85 2.67 -3.45 16.75
CA LYS A 85 4.06 -3.31 17.22
C LYS A 85 4.41 -1.84 17.45
N GLU A 86 3.99 -0.95 16.57
CA GLU A 86 4.20 0.50 16.71
C GLU A 86 3.54 1.01 18.00
N ASP A 87 2.27 0.65 18.24
CA ASP A 87 1.54 0.99 19.48
C ASP A 87 2.27 0.51 20.75
N ILE A 88 2.88 -0.68 20.69
CA ILE A 88 3.67 -1.23 21.81
C ILE A 88 4.97 -0.44 22.00
N SER A 89 5.66 -0.11 20.90
CA SER A 89 6.90 0.68 20.90
C SER A 89 6.67 2.07 21.49
N ASP A 90 5.59 2.74 21.10
CA ASP A 90 5.24 4.08 21.59
C ASP A 90 4.96 4.07 23.10
N LYS A 91 4.23 3.06 23.57
CA LYS A 91 3.98 2.85 25.01
C LYS A 91 5.27 2.56 25.77
N GLU A 92 6.18 1.78 25.21
CA GLU A 92 7.48 1.52 25.82
C GLU A 92 8.27 2.82 25.99
N GLU A 93 8.31 3.67 24.97
CA GLU A 93 9.02 4.94 25.02
C GLU A 93 8.40 5.91 26.05
N GLU A 94 7.08 5.96 26.13
CA GLU A 94 6.35 6.73 27.15
C GLU A 94 6.73 6.29 28.56
N VAL A 95 6.70 4.98 28.83
CA VAL A 95 7.10 4.40 30.13
C VAL A 95 8.56 4.73 30.43
N ARG A 96 9.45 4.61 29.44
CA ARG A 96 10.87 4.92 29.58
C ARG A 96 11.09 6.39 29.96
N ARG A 97 10.43 7.33 29.27
CA ARG A 97 10.51 8.78 29.59
C ARG A 97 10.02 9.06 31.01
N ARG A 98 8.91 8.45 31.44
CA ARG A 98 8.34 8.62 32.79
C ARG A 98 9.28 8.12 33.90
N CYS A 99 9.99 7.03 33.66
CA CYS A 99 10.97 6.50 34.61
C CYS A 99 12.25 7.35 34.66
N SER A 100 12.72 7.87 33.53
CA SER A 100 13.92 8.72 33.46
C SER A 100 13.72 10.11 34.07
N GLY A 101 12.52 10.70 33.96
CA GLY A 101 12.18 12.00 34.56
C GLY A 101 11.90 11.96 36.08
N ARG A 102 12.01 10.79 36.71
CA ARG A 102 11.86 10.59 38.18
C ARG A 102 13.20 10.51 38.92
N LYS A 103 14.32 10.68 38.23
CA LYS A 103 15.65 10.81 38.84
C LYS A 103 16.02 12.27 39.06
#